data_AF-A0A953XZH5-F1
#
_entry.id   AF-A0A953XZH5-F1
#
_cell.length_a   1.000
_cell.length_b   1.000
_cell.length_c   1.000
_cell.angle_alpha   90.00
_cell.angle_beta   90.00
_cell.angle_gamma   90.00
#
_symmetry.space_group_name_H-M   'P 1'
#
loop_
_entity.id
_entity.type
_entity.pdbx_description
1 polymer ?
#
loop_
_entity_poly.entity_id
_entity_poly.type
_entity_poly.pdbx_seq_one_letter_code
_entity_poly.pdbx_strand_id
1 'polypeptide(L)'
;MDAERPTLQRLIGRFTESFAGLGGTAPPLMAEAWAVLVHETMSGRGRQYHTVDHVFDISEGASPLATLSILFHDTVYYQADGGLLPQLETRVGDAVIEEDGAVKLAPLDPEGDPLRSMVAGLFGFESGVTLSPYAGLNEFLSALLAAREIGDHLPRSTVAQVAACIEATIPFRPVGADGVGPLQRLHCRLAGVNTAYGLGLDDAAMEQCVVQAADVANRDVGNFASTDPTVFLDNTWKLLPETNNALRGQRLYTVTDYRLAIEKMAGFLGFLDPGVVFLGFAGQPEAGVLERMTAQAGENIALGVHYLRAKLLAARVVEALALHTGGDAPIALFMGDLPEPGRPATKRLEDYLPTSSVEPAPSADLTVLSLLETGRTLRSGFDLKTSPLAAFLYRQLGDEGVQAHLETAKSMDDAKAWLDSLPEALVGAVAKASAEVAVSRRAGLLALA
;
A
#
# COMPACT_ATOMS: atom_id res chain seq x y z
N MET A 1 -21.00 2.40 -20.64
CA MET A 1 -20.63 1.44 -21.69
C MET A 1 -19.43 0.57 -21.32
N ASP A 2 -18.23 1.10 -20.98
CA ASP A 2 -17.10 0.22 -20.61
C ASP A 2 -17.21 -0.33 -19.17
N ALA A 3 -17.64 0.48 -18.20
CA ALA A 3 -17.88 0.06 -16.81
C ALA A 3 -19.03 -0.98 -16.64
N GLU A 4 -19.85 -1.19 -17.67
CA GLU A 4 -20.97 -2.14 -17.66
C GLU A 4 -20.57 -3.53 -18.18
N ARG A 5 -19.35 -3.67 -18.71
CA ARG A 5 -18.82 -4.95 -19.19
C ARG A 5 -18.24 -5.77 -18.03
N PRO A 6 -18.32 -7.12 -18.09
CA PRO A 6 -17.62 -7.97 -17.12
C PRO A 6 -16.12 -7.68 -17.07
N THR A 7 -15.51 -7.80 -15.88
CA THR A 7 -14.09 -7.48 -15.61
C THR A 7 -13.13 -8.08 -16.62
N LEU A 8 -13.23 -9.38 -16.92
CA LEU A 8 -12.36 -10.03 -17.91
C LEU A 8 -12.50 -9.45 -19.31
N GLN A 9 -13.72 -9.09 -19.73
CA GLN A 9 -13.95 -8.48 -21.05
C GLN A 9 -13.38 -7.07 -21.14
N ARG A 10 -13.39 -6.31 -20.02
CA ARG A 10 -12.72 -5.02 -19.93
C ARG A 10 -11.20 -5.18 -20.07
N LEU A 11 -10.60 -6.14 -19.34
CA LEU A 11 -9.16 -6.45 -19.47
C LEU A 11 -8.78 -6.87 -20.90
N ILE A 12 -9.54 -7.75 -21.54
CA ILE A 12 -9.33 -8.14 -22.95
C ILE A 12 -9.38 -6.92 -23.87
N GLY A 13 -10.35 -6.02 -23.65
CA GLY A 13 -10.46 -4.76 -24.37
C GLY A 13 -9.20 -3.92 -24.23
N ARG A 14 -8.73 -3.72 -22.99
CA ARG A 14 -7.49 -2.97 -22.70
C ARG A 14 -6.26 -3.57 -23.40
N PHE A 15 -6.08 -4.89 -23.35
CA PHE A 15 -4.99 -5.54 -24.09
C PHE A 15 -5.11 -5.31 -25.59
N THR A 16 -6.30 -5.50 -26.16
CA THR A 16 -6.53 -5.36 -27.60
C THR A 16 -6.25 -3.94 -28.08
N GLU A 17 -6.76 -2.94 -27.36
CA GLU A 17 -6.57 -1.52 -27.65
C GLU A 17 -5.10 -1.10 -27.51
N SER A 18 -4.44 -1.53 -26.44
CA SER A 18 -3.01 -1.21 -26.23
C SER A 18 -2.13 -1.82 -27.31
N PHE A 19 -2.34 -3.09 -27.68
CA PHE A 19 -1.57 -3.72 -28.75
C PHE A 19 -1.79 -3.03 -30.10
N ALA A 20 -3.03 -2.70 -30.43
CA ALA A 20 -3.35 -1.97 -31.66
C ALA A 20 -2.69 -0.59 -31.68
N GLY A 21 -2.72 0.14 -30.55
CA GLY A 21 -2.08 1.45 -30.40
C GLY A 21 -0.55 1.41 -30.47
N LEU A 22 0.07 0.25 -30.17
CA LEU A 22 1.50 0.00 -30.29
C LEU A 22 1.91 -0.58 -31.67
N GLY A 23 0.98 -0.64 -32.61
CA GLY A 23 1.22 -1.19 -33.96
C GLY A 23 1.33 -2.72 -34.01
N GLY A 24 0.99 -3.40 -32.92
CA GLY A 24 0.93 -4.85 -32.83
C GLY A 24 -0.47 -5.40 -33.04
N THR A 25 -0.64 -6.70 -32.82
CA THR A 25 -1.95 -7.35 -32.76
C THR A 25 -1.95 -8.32 -31.60
N ALA A 26 -2.89 -8.18 -30.67
CA ALA A 26 -3.13 -9.17 -29.64
C ALA A 26 -4.02 -10.28 -30.24
N PRO A 27 -3.53 -11.52 -30.43
CA PRO A 27 -4.40 -12.61 -30.83
C PRO A 27 -5.52 -12.76 -29.78
N PRO A 28 -6.80 -12.92 -30.16
CA PRO A 28 -7.91 -12.91 -29.20
C PRO A 28 -7.74 -13.90 -28.03
N LEU A 29 -7.24 -15.11 -28.30
CA LEU A 29 -6.98 -16.12 -27.27
C LEU A 29 -5.82 -15.75 -26.34
N MET A 30 -4.84 -15.01 -26.83
CA MET A 30 -3.74 -14.51 -25.99
C MET A 30 -4.19 -13.33 -25.13
N ALA A 31 -4.98 -12.41 -25.70
CA ALA A 31 -5.60 -11.33 -24.93
C ALA A 31 -6.48 -11.87 -23.78
N GLU A 32 -7.22 -12.95 -24.05
CA GLU A 32 -7.97 -13.67 -23.01
C GLU A 32 -7.04 -14.29 -21.96
N ALA A 33 -5.99 -15.01 -22.39
CA ALA A 33 -5.04 -15.62 -21.46
C ALA A 33 -4.34 -14.59 -20.55
N TRP A 34 -3.94 -13.44 -21.10
CA TRP A 34 -3.35 -12.35 -20.31
C TRP A 34 -4.37 -11.71 -19.37
N ALA A 35 -5.61 -11.51 -19.83
CA ALA A 35 -6.68 -11.00 -18.98
C ALA A 35 -6.99 -11.93 -17.79
N VAL A 36 -7.01 -13.25 -18.03
CA VAL A 36 -7.19 -14.25 -16.97
C VAL A 36 -6.01 -14.22 -16.00
N LEU A 37 -4.77 -14.18 -16.51
CA LEU A 37 -3.57 -14.08 -15.68
C LEU A 37 -3.61 -12.86 -14.75
N VAL A 38 -3.86 -11.67 -15.29
CA VAL A 38 -3.95 -10.43 -14.50
C VAL A 38 -5.09 -10.53 -13.48
N HIS A 39 -6.26 -11.02 -13.91
CA HIS A 39 -7.40 -11.15 -13.01
C HIS A 39 -7.11 -12.10 -11.84
N GLU A 40 -6.56 -13.28 -12.10
CA GLU A 40 -6.28 -14.27 -11.06
C GLU A 40 -5.22 -13.80 -10.07
N THR A 41 -4.12 -13.21 -10.58
CA THR A 41 -3.02 -12.72 -9.74
C THR A 41 -3.46 -11.55 -8.84
N MET A 42 -4.36 -10.69 -9.32
CA MET A 42 -4.82 -9.51 -8.59
C MET A 42 -6.14 -9.72 -7.81
N SER A 43 -6.72 -10.92 -7.88
CA SER A 43 -7.92 -11.31 -7.10
C SER A 43 -7.59 -12.16 -5.88
N GLY A 44 -6.31 -12.30 -5.53
CA GLY A 44 -5.86 -13.05 -4.35
C GLY A 44 -6.45 -12.50 -3.05
N ARG A 45 -6.67 -13.37 -2.06
CA ARG A 45 -7.24 -12.96 -0.75
C ARG A 45 -6.37 -11.95 0.01
N GLY A 46 -5.09 -11.86 -0.34
CA GLY A 46 -4.14 -10.88 0.20
C GLY A 46 -4.17 -9.53 -0.50
N ARG A 47 -4.89 -9.39 -1.62
CA ARG A 47 -5.03 -8.16 -2.39
C ARG A 47 -6.30 -7.41 -1.98
N GLN A 48 -6.17 -6.16 -1.60
CA GLN A 48 -7.21 -5.24 -1.12
C GLN A 48 -7.03 -3.82 -1.68
N TYR A 49 -5.78 -3.40 -1.91
CA TYR A 49 -5.38 -2.21 -2.65
C TYR A 49 -5.00 -2.59 -4.08
N HIS A 50 -3.97 -3.42 -4.27
CA HIS A 50 -3.44 -3.81 -5.58
C HIS A 50 -4.34 -4.86 -6.25
N THR A 51 -5.48 -4.40 -6.76
CA THR A 51 -6.60 -5.20 -7.31
C THR A 51 -6.87 -4.85 -8.78
N VAL A 52 -7.73 -5.62 -9.45
CA VAL A 52 -8.12 -5.32 -10.85
C VAL A 52 -8.82 -3.96 -10.97
N ASP A 53 -9.54 -3.50 -9.94
CA ASP A 53 -10.16 -2.18 -9.93
C ASP A 53 -9.09 -1.07 -9.92
N HIS A 54 -8.01 -1.23 -9.14
CA HIS A 54 -6.86 -0.31 -9.14
C HIS A 54 -6.27 -0.14 -10.55
N VAL A 55 -6.08 -1.25 -11.27
CA VAL A 55 -5.61 -1.24 -12.66
C VAL A 55 -6.52 -0.42 -13.58
N PHE A 56 -7.83 -0.51 -13.40
CA PHE A 56 -8.76 0.30 -14.21
C PHE A 56 -8.71 1.78 -13.86
N ASP A 57 -8.63 2.10 -12.57
CA ASP A 57 -8.57 3.48 -12.10
C ASP A 57 -7.32 4.19 -12.65
N ILE A 58 -6.15 3.55 -12.56
CA ILE A 58 -4.89 4.20 -12.98
C ILE A 58 -4.64 4.15 -14.49
N SER A 59 -5.23 3.19 -15.22
CA SER A 59 -5.12 3.10 -16.68
C SER A 59 -6.06 4.06 -17.44
N GLU A 60 -6.99 4.73 -16.75
CA GLU A 60 -7.92 5.65 -17.40
C GLU A 60 -7.16 6.82 -18.07
N GLY A 61 -7.39 7.00 -19.38
CA GLY A 61 -6.74 8.04 -20.18
C GLY A 61 -5.23 7.85 -20.38
N ALA A 62 -4.67 6.69 -20.01
CA ALA A 62 -3.25 6.39 -20.23
C ALA A 62 -2.95 6.08 -21.71
N SER A 63 -1.68 6.23 -22.11
CA SER A 63 -1.24 5.83 -23.46
C SER A 63 -1.24 4.30 -23.63
N PRO A 64 -1.25 3.77 -24.86
CA PRO A 64 -1.16 2.32 -25.09
C PRO A 64 0.01 1.63 -24.36
N LEU A 65 1.19 2.27 -24.34
CA LEU A 65 2.35 1.76 -23.59
C LEU A 65 2.07 1.75 -22.08
N ALA A 66 1.62 2.88 -21.55
CA ALA A 66 1.35 3.04 -20.13
C ALA A 66 0.25 2.08 -19.65
N THR A 67 -0.85 1.94 -20.39
CA THR A 67 -1.92 0.97 -20.11
C THR A 67 -1.36 -0.45 -20.07
N LEU A 68 -0.51 -0.84 -21.02
CA LEU A 68 0.06 -2.18 -21.04
C LEU A 68 0.98 -2.44 -19.84
N SER A 69 1.80 -1.45 -19.44
CA SER A 69 2.62 -1.53 -18.22
C SER A 69 1.77 -1.63 -16.96
N ILE A 70 0.73 -0.81 -16.85
CA ILE A 70 -0.22 -0.81 -15.72
C ILE A 70 -0.90 -2.16 -15.56
N LEU A 71 -1.31 -2.81 -16.66
CA LEU A 71 -1.94 -4.14 -16.61
C LEU A 71 -1.04 -5.20 -15.96
N PHE A 72 0.29 -5.04 -16.03
CA PHE A 72 1.23 -6.02 -15.50
C PHE A 72 1.93 -5.65 -14.19
N HIS A 73 2.05 -4.36 -13.84
CA HIS A 73 3.01 -3.89 -12.81
C HIS A 73 2.89 -4.59 -11.43
N ASP A 74 1.68 -5.01 -11.04
CA ASP A 74 1.39 -5.68 -9.75
C ASP A 74 1.00 -7.16 -9.85
N THR A 75 1.21 -7.77 -11.02
CA THR A 75 0.85 -9.18 -11.24
C THR A 75 1.66 -10.15 -10.37
N VAL A 76 2.83 -9.74 -9.88
CA VAL A 76 3.59 -10.47 -8.86
C VAL A 76 3.67 -9.63 -7.59
N TYR A 77 3.20 -10.16 -6.45
CA TYR A 77 3.37 -9.51 -5.14
C TYR A 77 3.76 -10.54 -4.09
N TYR A 78 5.06 -10.82 -4.06
CA TYR A 78 5.63 -11.97 -3.37
C TYR A 78 5.24 -12.06 -1.90
N GLN A 79 5.26 -10.94 -1.18
CA GLN A 79 5.01 -10.90 0.26
C GLN A 79 3.52 -10.95 0.58
N ALA A 80 2.69 -10.37 -0.29
CA ALA A 80 1.24 -10.39 -0.15
C ALA A 80 0.68 -11.79 -0.47
N ASP A 81 1.24 -12.47 -1.47
CA ASP A 81 0.75 -13.77 -1.92
C ASP A 81 1.41 -14.96 -1.19
N GLY A 82 2.47 -14.70 -0.42
CA GLY A 82 3.19 -15.72 0.35
C GLY A 82 4.16 -16.56 -0.49
N GLY A 83 4.76 -15.94 -1.51
CA GLY A 83 5.59 -16.57 -2.53
C GLY A 83 5.02 -16.37 -3.94
N LEU A 84 5.56 -17.10 -4.91
CA LEU A 84 4.99 -17.16 -6.25
C LEU A 84 3.74 -18.06 -6.27
N LEU A 85 2.69 -17.59 -6.95
CA LEU A 85 1.53 -18.42 -7.26
C LEU A 85 1.93 -19.54 -8.22
N PRO A 86 1.29 -20.73 -8.18
CA PRO A 86 1.69 -21.87 -9.03
C PRO A 86 1.76 -21.55 -10.53
N GLN A 87 0.86 -20.70 -11.03
CA GLN A 87 0.86 -20.25 -12.41
C GLN A 87 2.03 -19.30 -12.76
N LEU A 88 2.55 -18.56 -11.78
CA LEU A 88 3.70 -17.67 -11.94
C LEU A 88 5.02 -18.44 -11.82
N GLU A 89 5.07 -19.49 -11.01
CA GLU A 89 6.26 -20.34 -10.83
C GLU A 89 6.79 -20.86 -12.18
N THR A 90 5.88 -21.35 -13.03
CA THR A 90 6.24 -21.84 -14.38
C THR A 90 6.70 -20.76 -15.35
N ARG A 91 6.45 -19.48 -15.03
CA ARG A 91 6.66 -18.34 -15.92
C ARG A 91 7.79 -17.42 -15.49
N VAL A 92 8.12 -17.35 -14.20
CA VAL A 92 9.18 -16.50 -13.63
C VAL A 92 9.93 -17.15 -12.47
N GLY A 93 9.58 -18.36 -12.03
CA GLY A 93 10.22 -19.02 -10.89
C GLY A 93 11.70 -19.33 -11.12
N ASP A 94 12.09 -19.59 -12.36
CA ASP A 94 13.49 -19.78 -12.76
C ASP A 94 14.35 -18.50 -12.65
N ALA A 95 13.73 -17.34 -12.42
CA ALA A 95 14.44 -16.08 -12.21
C ALA A 95 14.88 -15.87 -10.76
N VAL A 96 14.39 -16.67 -9.81
CA VAL A 96 14.69 -16.50 -8.39
C VAL A 96 15.22 -17.76 -7.74
N ILE A 97 16.04 -17.57 -6.71
CA ILE A 97 16.54 -18.63 -5.85
C ILE A 97 16.24 -18.22 -4.41
N GLU A 98 15.52 -19.06 -3.68
CA GLU A 98 15.30 -18.88 -2.25
C GLU A 98 16.42 -19.55 -1.45
N GLU A 99 17.18 -18.76 -0.70
CA GLU A 99 18.24 -19.23 0.19
C GLU A 99 18.15 -18.50 1.53
N ASP A 100 18.11 -19.25 2.64
CA ASP A 100 18.08 -18.70 4.01
C ASP A 100 16.96 -17.66 4.25
N GLY A 101 15.81 -17.81 3.59
CA GLY A 101 14.69 -16.88 3.67
C GLY A 101 14.87 -15.57 2.89
N ALA A 102 15.93 -15.46 2.09
CA ALA A 102 16.15 -14.37 1.14
C ALA A 102 15.86 -14.85 -0.29
N VAL A 103 15.27 -13.97 -1.09
CA VAL A 103 15.06 -14.18 -2.52
C VAL A 103 16.24 -13.55 -3.27
N LYS A 104 16.95 -14.32 -4.08
CA LYS A 104 18.08 -13.85 -4.90
C LYS A 104 17.77 -13.99 -6.38
N LEU A 105 18.31 -13.09 -7.20
CA LEU A 105 18.23 -13.20 -8.66
C LEU A 105 19.09 -14.39 -9.13
N ALA A 106 18.48 -15.29 -9.90
CA ALA A 106 19.19 -16.41 -10.53
C ALA A 106 20.27 -15.91 -11.52
N PRO A 107 21.28 -16.73 -11.86
CA PRO A 107 22.31 -16.35 -12.82
C PRO A 107 21.72 -15.85 -14.15
N LEU A 108 22.14 -14.67 -14.58
CA LEU A 108 21.77 -14.11 -15.87
C LEU A 108 22.51 -14.84 -17.00
N ASP A 109 21.77 -15.17 -18.04
CA ASP A 109 22.28 -15.80 -19.26
C ASP A 109 21.74 -15.03 -20.47
N PRO A 110 22.49 -14.04 -21.00
CA PRO A 110 22.02 -13.24 -22.13
C PRO A 110 21.80 -14.02 -23.42
N GLU A 111 22.40 -15.21 -23.57
CA GLU A 111 22.23 -16.05 -24.75
C GLU A 111 21.02 -16.99 -24.61
N GLY A 112 20.87 -17.64 -23.46
CA GLY A 112 19.77 -18.56 -23.17
C GLY A 112 18.45 -17.87 -22.80
N ASP A 113 18.52 -16.73 -22.10
CA ASP A 113 17.37 -15.91 -21.72
C ASP A 113 17.67 -14.41 -21.87
N PRO A 114 17.60 -13.89 -23.11
CA PRO A 114 17.85 -12.49 -23.37
C PRO A 114 16.83 -11.56 -22.72
N LEU A 115 15.58 -12.01 -22.47
CA LEU A 115 14.55 -11.17 -21.86
C LEU A 115 14.82 -10.93 -20.38
N ARG A 116 15.18 -11.98 -19.62
CA ARG A 116 15.57 -11.81 -18.21
C ARG A 116 16.78 -10.91 -18.07
N SER A 117 17.78 -11.10 -18.93
CA SER A 117 19.00 -10.29 -18.92
C SER A 117 18.72 -8.83 -19.31
N MET A 118 17.80 -8.59 -20.24
CA MET A 118 17.37 -7.24 -20.63
C MET A 118 16.63 -6.53 -19.50
N VAL A 119 15.65 -7.20 -18.88
CA VAL A 119 14.87 -6.65 -17.76
C VAL A 119 15.77 -6.40 -16.56
N ALA A 120 16.68 -7.32 -16.21
CA ALA A 120 17.66 -7.11 -15.15
C ALA A 120 18.55 -5.89 -15.42
N GLY A 121 18.96 -5.68 -16.67
CA GLY A 121 19.71 -4.48 -17.08
C GLY A 121 18.94 -3.17 -16.86
N LEU A 122 17.63 -3.15 -17.14
CA LEU A 122 16.76 -2.00 -16.88
C LEU A 122 16.59 -1.72 -15.38
N PHE A 123 16.52 -2.78 -14.56
CA PHE A 123 16.45 -2.69 -13.11
C PHE A 123 17.82 -2.47 -12.44
N GLY A 124 18.92 -2.57 -13.20
CA GLY A 124 20.28 -2.46 -12.66
C GLY A 124 20.62 -3.61 -11.71
N PHE A 125 20.01 -4.77 -11.90
CA PHE A 125 20.25 -5.96 -11.09
C PHE A 125 21.32 -6.86 -11.72
N GLU A 126 22.10 -7.49 -10.85
CA GLU A 126 23.16 -8.42 -11.21
C GLU A 126 22.86 -9.82 -10.67
N SER A 127 23.43 -10.85 -11.29
CA SER A 127 23.31 -12.23 -10.84
C SER A 127 23.60 -12.38 -9.34
N GLY A 128 22.73 -13.08 -8.62
CA GLY A 128 22.90 -13.37 -7.19
C GLY A 128 22.56 -12.21 -6.25
N VAL A 129 22.14 -11.03 -6.77
CA VAL A 129 21.69 -9.93 -5.92
C VAL A 129 20.47 -10.35 -5.10
N THR A 130 20.43 -9.96 -3.83
CA THR A 130 19.23 -10.13 -2.99
C THR A 130 18.16 -9.17 -3.46
N LEU A 131 17.02 -9.72 -3.88
CA LEU A 131 15.85 -8.98 -4.29
C LEU A 131 14.99 -8.66 -3.06
N SER A 132 14.90 -7.38 -2.73
CA SER A 132 14.11 -6.91 -1.58
C SER A 132 12.72 -6.46 -2.02
N PRO A 133 11.67 -6.76 -1.23
CA PRO A 133 10.34 -6.14 -1.39
C PRO A 133 10.40 -4.61 -1.49
N TYR A 134 11.35 -3.99 -0.79
CA TYR A 134 11.51 -2.55 -0.71
C TYR A 134 12.46 -1.98 -1.77
N ALA A 135 12.99 -2.84 -2.64
CA ALA A 135 13.96 -2.46 -3.67
C ALA A 135 13.63 -3.09 -5.03
N GLY A 136 12.34 -3.31 -5.33
CA GLY A 136 11.89 -3.66 -6.68
C GLY A 136 11.71 -5.14 -6.98
N LEU A 137 11.64 -6.04 -5.97
CA LEU A 137 11.41 -7.47 -6.19
C LEU A 137 10.11 -7.73 -6.97
N ASN A 138 9.00 -7.12 -6.56
CA ASN A 138 7.68 -7.37 -7.15
C ASN A 138 7.63 -6.80 -8.57
N GLU A 139 8.07 -5.57 -8.74
CA GLU A 139 8.12 -4.84 -10.00
C GLU A 139 9.02 -5.55 -11.01
N PHE A 140 10.17 -6.08 -10.57
CA PHE A 140 11.06 -6.85 -11.44
C PHE A 140 10.40 -8.12 -11.95
N LEU A 141 9.76 -8.88 -11.08
CA LEU A 141 9.10 -10.13 -11.48
C LEU A 141 7.86 -9.87 -12.34
N SER A 142 7.09 -8.82 -12.04
CA SER A 142 6.00 -8.34 -12.89
C SER A 142 6.49 -7.89 -14.27
N ALA A 143 7.61 -7.16 -14.34
CA ALA A 143 8.21 -6.73 -15.60
C ALA A 143 8.76 -7.91 -16.42
N LEU A 144 9.37 -8.89 -15.76
CA LEU A 144 9.85 -10.11 -16.41
C LEU A 144 8.69 -10.95 -16.94
N LEU A 145 7.62 -11.09 -16.15
CA LEU A 145 6.38 -11.74 -16.59
C LEU A 145 5.84 -11.04 -17.83
N ALA A 146 5.65 -9.71 -17.78
CA ALA A 146 5.19 -8.92 -18.92
C ALA A 146 6.06 -9.17 -20.15
N ALA A 147 7.39 -9.12 -20.00
CA ALA A 147 8.33 -9.30 -21.09
C ALA A 147 8.24 -10.69 -21.75
N ARG A 148 8.07 -11.75 -20.95
CA ARG A 148 7.90 -13.11 -21.46
C ARG A 148 6.54 -13.33 -22.13
N GLU A 149 5.47 -12.74 -21.58
CA GLU A 149 4.11 -12.90 -22.11
C GLU A 149 3.88 -12.16 -23.43
N ILE A 150 4.44 -10.96 -23.60
CA ILE A 150 4.21 -10.13 -24.79
C ILE A 150 5.37 -10.18 -25.79
N GLY A 151 6.49 -10.81 -25.42
CA GLY A 151 7.76 -10.79 -26.15
C GLY A 151 7.69 -11.30 -27.59
N ASP A 152 6.82 -12.28 -27.84
CA ASP A 152 6.61 -12.87 -29.17
C ASP A 152 5.60 -12.08 -30.03
N HIS A 153 4.96 -11.07 -29.45
CA HIS A 153 3.86 -10.35 -30.09
C HIS A 153 4.13 -8.85 -30.29
N LEU A 154 5.19 -8.30 -29.69
CA LEU A 154 5.61 -6.91 -29.83
C LEU A 154 7.12 -6.80 -30.12
N PRO A 155 7.56 -5.72 -30.77
CA PRO A 155 8.99 -5.47 -30.96
C PRO A 155 9.72 -5.43 -29.62
N ARG A 156 10.95 -5.96 -29.58
CA ARG A 156 11.76 -5.98 -28.35
C ARG A 156 11.98 -4.59 -27.75
N SER A 157 12.02 -3.55 -28.58
CA SER A 157 12.07 -2.16 -28.14
C SER A 157 10.83 -1.75 -27.34
N THR A 158 9.63 -2.15 -27.75
CA THR A 158 8.39 -1.94 -26.99
C THR A 158 8.39 -2.73 -25.70
N VAL A 159 8.87 -3.98 -25.71
CA VAL A 159 8.98 -4.82 -24.50
C VAL A 159 9.89 -4.16 -23.45
N ALA A 160 11.05 -3.64 -23.87
CA ALA A 160 11.95 -2.91 -22.99
C ALA A 160 11.31 -1.64 -22.41
N GLN A 161 10.54 -0.90 -23.22
CA GLN A 161 9.82 0.28 -22.76
C GLN A 161 8.72 -0.06 -21.73
N VAL A 162 8.00 -1.17 -21.92
CA VAL A 162 7.01 -1.67 -20.94
C VAL A 162 7.70 -2.00 -19.61
N ALA A 163 8.82 -2.73 -19.66
CA ALA A 163 9.60 -3.08 -18.47
C ALA A 163 10.19 -1.84 -17.77
N ALA A 164 10.63 -0.82 -18.53
CA ALA A 164 11.11 0.44 -17.97
C ALA A 164 9.99 1.22 -17.25
N CYS A 165 8.77 1.21 -17.78
CA CYS A 165 7.63 1.83 -17.11
C CYS A 165 7.27 1.11 -15.80
N ILE A 166 7.33 -0.23 -15.78
CA ILE A 166 7.12 -1.00 -14.54
C ILE A 166 8.27 -0.76 -13.55
N GLU A 167 9.52 -0.63 -14.00
CA GLU A 167 10.64 -0.29 -13.11
C GLU A 167 10.43 1.03 -12.38
N ALA A 168 9.82 2.01 -13.06
CA ALA A 168 9.57 3.31 -12.45
C ALA A 168 8.53 3.24 -11.32
N THR A 169 7.68 2.22 -11.26
CA THR A 169 6.68 2.07 -10.18
C THR A 169 7.29 1.65 -8.85
N ILE A 170 8.59 1.31 -8.78
CA ILE A 170 9.28 1.09 -7.50
C ILE A 170 9.23 2.40 -6.69
N PRO A 171 8.45 2.47 -5.61
CA PRO A 171 8.03 3.74 -5.04
C PRO A 171 9.08 4.33 -4.08
N PHE A 172 8.97 5.63 -3.84
CA PHE A 172 9.67 6.36 -2.77
C PHE A 172 11.21 6.27 -2.79
N ARG A 173 11.81 6.09 -3.97
CA ARG A 173 13.26 6.02 -4.12
C ARG A 173 13.89 7.42 -3.99
N PRO A 174 14.83 7.62 -3.05
CA PRO A 174 15.49 8.91 -2.91
C PRO A 174 16.46 9.18 -4.06
N VAL A 175 16.85 10.44 -4.19
CA VAL A 175 18.02 10.83 -5.00
C VAL A 175 19.27 10.19 -4.38
N GLY A 176 20.09 9.55 -5.22
CA GLY A 176 21.32 8.91 -4.72
C GLY A 176 22.35 9.92 -4.22
N ALA A 177 23.37 9.42 -3.53
CA ALA A 177 24.44 10.25 -2.96
C ALA A 177 25.25 11.04 -4.02
N ASP A 178 25.22 10.60 -5.27
CA ASP A 178 25.80 11.27 -6.44
C ASP A 178 24.90 12.38 -7.02
N GLY A 179 23.74 12.65 -6.41
CA GLY A 179 22.76 13.63 -6.87
C GLY A 179 21.89 13.15 -8.03
N VAL A 180 22.00 11.88 -8.45
CA VAL A 180 21.23 11.33 -9.58
C VAL A 180 19.95 10.66 -9.08
N GLY A 181 18.81 11.13 -9.59
CA GLY A 181 17.48 10.61 -9.30
C GLY A 181 17.16 9.28 -10.00
N PRO A 182 16.09 8.59 -9.58
CA PRO A 182 15.72 7.27 -10.11
C PRO A 182 15.45 7.28 -11.62
N LEU A 183 14.73 8.28 -12.14
CA LEU A 183 14.41 8.34 -13.58
C LEU A 183 15.63 8.67 -14.45
N GLN A 184 16.58 9.46 -13.97
CA GLN A 184 17.85 9.66 -14.67
C GLN A 184 18.66 8.36 -14.73
N ARG A 185 18.66 7.54 -13.66
CA ARG A 185 19.30 6.21 -13.70
C ARG A 185 18.58 5.27 -14.65
N LEU A 186 17.25 5.28 -14.66
CA LEU A 186 16.47 4.50 -15.62
C LEU A 186 16.81 4.89 -17.05
N HIS A 187 16.91 6.19 -17.36
CA HIS A 187 17.32 6.66 -18.68
C HIS A 187 18.71 6.15 -19.08
N CYS A 188 19.70 6.23 -18.19
CA CYS A 188 21.04 5.70 -18.45
C CYS A 188 21.03 4.18 -18.67
N ARG A 189 20.28 3.43 -17.86
CA ARG A 189 20.13 1.96 -18.02
C ARG A 189 19.42 1.61 -19.33
N LEU A 190 18.38 2.36 -19.71
CA LEU A 190 17.68 2.20 -20.98
C LEU A 190 18.62 2.43 -22.16
N ALA A 191 19.50 3.44 -22.13
CA ALA A 191 20.50 3.66 -23.17
C ALA A 191 21.51 2.51 -23.29
N GLY A 192 21.96 1.96 -22.15
CA GLY A 192 22.82 0.78 -22.13
C GLY A 192 22.13 -0.45 -22.72
N VAL A 193 20.89 -0.71 -22.32
CA VAL A 193 20.06 -1.80 -22.83
C VAL A 193 19.73 -1.63 -24.31
N ASN A 194 19.39 -0.42 -24.76
CA ASN A 194 19.15 -0.09 -26.17
C ASN A 194 20.34 -0.47 -27.05
N THR A 195 21.56 -0.16 -26.58
CA THR A 195 22.81 -0.50 -27.28
C THR A 195 23.06 -2.01 -27.25
N ALA A 196 22.98 -2.63 -26.07
CA ALA A 196 23.32 -4.05 -25.88
C ALA A 196 22.40 -5.01 -26.67
N TYR A 197 21.13 -4.65 -26.80
CA TYR A 197 20.12 -5.48 -27.48
C TYR A 197 19.73 -4.96 -28.86
N GLY A 198 20.35 -3.88 -29.34
CA GLY A 198 20.08 -3.28 -30.65
C GLY A 198 18.62 -2.87 -30.82
N LEU A 199 18.03 -2.23 -29.81
CA LEU A 199 16.59 -1.92 -29.80
C LEU A 199 16.21 -0.81 -30.81
N GLY A 200 17.19 -0.02 -31.26
CA GLY A 200 17.00 0.99 -32.29
C GLY A 200 16.19 2.21 -31.82
N LEU A 201 16.12 2.46 -30.52
CA LEU A 201 15.54 3.68 -29.97
C LEU A 201 16.52 4.84 -30.17
N ASP A 202 16.03 5.96 -30.69
CA ASP A 202 16.78 7.21 -30.69
C ASP A 202 16.65 7.94 -29.34
N ASP A 203 17.41 9.02 -29.16
CA ASP A 203 17.44 9.77 -27.90
C ASP A 203 16.05 10.31 -27.53
N ALA A 204 15.27 10.77 -28.52
CA ALA A 204 13.92 11.27 -28.31
C ALA A 204 12.95 10.16 -27.84
N ALA A 205 13.05 8.96 -28.42
CA ALA A 205 12.25 7.81 -28.01
C ALA A 205 12.63 7.31 -26.61
N MET A 206 13.91 7.33 -26.26
CA MET A 206 14.37 6.98 -24.91
C MET A 206 13.88 8.01 -23.87
N GLU A 207 13.98 9.30 -24.17
CA GLU A 207 13.46 10.38 -23.30
C GLU A 207 11.96 10.21 -23.10
N GLN A 208 11.20 10.04 -24.19
CA GLN A 208 9.75 9.86 -24.15
C GLN A 208 9.33 8.60 -23.37
N CYS A 209 10.08 7.50 -23.48
CA CYS A 209 9.84 6.30 -22.69
C CYS A 209 9.95 6.60 -21.18
N VAL A 210 10.97 7.35 -20.75
CA VAL A 210 11.16 7.67 -19.33
C VAL A 210 10.13 8.68 -18.83
N VAL A 211 9.68 9.60 -19.69
CA VAL A 211 8.53 10.47 -19.39
C VAL A 211 7.26 9.63 -19.16
N GLN A 212 7.00 8.63 -20.00
CA GLN A 212 5.86 7.72 -19.81
C GLN A 212 6.01 6.85 -18.57
N ALA A 213 7.22 6.41 -18.25
CA ALA A 213 7.52 5.69 -17.02
C ALA A 213 7.22 6.55 -15.77
N ALA A 214 7.55 7.84 -15.80
CA ALA A 214 7.18 8.80 -14.77
C ALA A 214 5.66 8.92 -14.60
N ASP A 215 4.92 9.01 -15.71
CA ASP A 215 3.44 9.08 -15.69
C ASP A 215 2.83 7.83 -15.08
N VAL A 216 3.30 6.64 -15.46
CA VAL A 216 2.84 5.36 -14.89
C VAL A 216 3.09 5.31 -13.38
N ALA A 217 4.30 5.65 -12.94
CA ALA A 217 4.64 5.68 -11.52
C ALA A 217 3.79 6.69 -10.73
N ASN A 218 3.58 7.89 -11.28
CA ASN A 218 2.78 8.93 -10.62
C ASN A 218 1.29 8.57 -10.53
N ARG A 219 0.77 7.81 -11.51
CA ARG A 219 -0.61 7.30 -11.48
C ARG A 219 -0.80 6.25 -10.40
N ASP A 220 0.16 5.34 -10.25
CA ASP A 220 0.12 4.28 -9.24
C ASP A 220 0.03 4.82 -7.80
N VAL A 221 0.79 5.87 -7.50
CA VAL A 221 0.76 6.58 -6.20
C VAL A 221 -0.12 7.83 -6.21
N GLY A 222 -1.00 7.99 -7.21
CA GLY A 222 -1.78 9.21 -7.43
C GLY A 222 -2.68 9.60 -6.26
N ASN A 223 -3.10 8.63 -5.45
CA ASN A 223 -3.93 8.83 -4.27
C ASN A 223 -3.28 9.73 -3.20
N PHE A 224 -1.95 9.84 -3.18
CA PHE A 224 -1.24 10.75 -2.27
C PHE A 224 -1.56 12.23 -2.55
N ALA A 225 -1.87 12.59 -3.80
CA ALA A 225 -2.28 13.94 -4.18
C ALA A 225 -3.80 14.15 -4.17
N SER A 226 -4.58 13.26 -3.52
CA SER A 226 -6.03 13.44 -3.41
C SER A 226 -6.37 14.73 -2.67
N THR A 227 -7.32 15.49 -3.20
CA THR A 227 -7.88 16.67 -2.51
C THR A 227 -8.93 16.31 -1.47
N ASP A 228 -9.44 15.06 -1.50
CA ASP A 228 -10.29 14.49 -0.48
C ASP A 228 -9.45 13.59 0.44
N PRO A 229 -9.24 13.99 1.71
CA PRO A 229 -8.51 13.20 2.69
C PRO A 229 -9.09 11.80 2.95
N THR A 230 -10.40 11.62 2.76
CA THR A 230 -11.03 10.32 2.98
C THR A 230 -10.57 9.30 1.94
N VAL A 231 -10.34 9.74 0.70
CA VAL A 231 -9.82 8.90 -0.39
C VAL A 231 -8.37 8.51 -0.12
N PHE A 232 -7.54 9.44 0.37
CA PHE A 232 -6.17 9.11 0.78
C PHE A 232 -6.17 8.03 1.87
N LEU A 233 -6.93 8.25 2.95
CA LEU A 233 -7.01 7.32 4.08
C LEU A 233 -7.62 5.97 3.71
N ASP A 234 -8.61 5.93 2.82
CA ASP A 234 -9.20 4.67 2.36
C ASP A 234 -8.17 3.78 1.67
N ASN A 235 -7.32 4.37 0.84
CA ASN A 235 -6.24 3.67 0.17
C ASN A 235 -5.16 3.21 1.17
N THR A 236 -4.79 4.06 2.13
CA THR A 236 -3.91 3.64 3.25
C THR A 236 -4.52 2.46 4.04
N TRP A 237 -5.84 2.44 4.24
CA TRP A 237 -6.51 1.37 4.98
C TRP A 237 -6.60 0.05 4.21
N LYS A 238 -6.70 0.11 2.88
CA LYS A 238 -6.64 -1.07 2.02
C LYS A 238 -5.27 -1.76 2.10
N LEU A 239 -4.18 -1.00 2.28
CA LEU A 239 -2.82 -1.55 2.42
C LEU A 239 -2.59 -2.32 3.72
N LEU A 240 -3.24 -1.94 4.83
CA LEU A 240 -3.05 -2.59 6.14
C LEU A 240 -3.17 -4.12 6.12
N PRO A 241 -4.24 -4.74 5.60
CA PRO A 241 -4.35 -6.20 5.50
C PRO A 241 -3.46 -6.83 4.42
N GLU A 242 -2.99 -6.06 3.44
CA GLU A 242 -2.00 -6.55 2.47
C GLU A 242 -0.63 -6.71 3.11
N THR A 243 -0.20 -5.73 3.91
CA THR A 243 1.12 -5.72 4.54
C THR A 243 1.16 -6.41 5.91
N ASN A 244 0.01 -6.79 6.47
CA ASN A 244 -0.09 -7.42 7.79
C ASN A 244 -0.96 -8.69 7.76
N ASN A 245 -0.30 -9.85 7.79
CA ASN A 245 -0.95 -11.17 7.71
C ASN A 245 -2.02 -11.41 8.79
N ALA A 246 -1.86 -10.86 10.00
CA ALA A 246 -2.83 -11.01 11.09
C ALA A 246 -4.18 -10.35 10.76
N LEU A 247 -4.18 -9.24 10.00
CA LEU A 247 -5.40 -8.55 9.58
C LEU A 247 -6.00 -9.13 8.30
N ARG A 248 -5.29 -10.05 7.63
CA ARG A 248 -5.68 -10.59 6.33
C ARG A 248 -6.72 -11.69 6.46
N GLY A 249 -7.99 -11.36 6.21
CA GLY A 249 -9.07 -12.35 6.08
C GLY A 249 -9.34 -13.19 7.35
N GLN A 250 -8.75 -12.82 8.49
CA GLN A 250 -8.99 -13.47 9.77
C GLN A 250 -10.12 -12.75 10.50
N ARG A 251 -11.07 -13.52 11.04
CA ARG A 251 -12.16 -13.00 11.88
C ARG A 251 -11.72 -12.64 13.29
N LEU A 252 -10.53 -13.09 13.70
CA LEU A 252 -9.98 -12.93 15.03
C LEU A 252 -8.51 -12.56 14.91
N TYR A 253 -8.14 -11.40 15.44
CA TYR A 253 -6.76 -10.93 15.60
C TYR A 253 -6.63 -10.30 17.00
N THR A 254 -5.43 -10.28 17.57
CA THR A 254 -5.23 -9.77 18.94
C THR A 254 -5.14 -8.25 19.00
N VAL A 255 -5.19 -7.69 20.21
CA VAL A 255 -4.95 -6.25 20.40
C VAL A 255 -3.54 -5.89 19.95
N THR A 256 -2.54 -6.71 20.27
CA THR A 256 -1.15 -6.51 19.82
C THR A 256 -1.02 -6.55 18.30
N ASP A 257 -1.68 -7.50 17.63
CA ASP A 257 -1.64 -7.61 16.16
C ASP A 257 -2.13 -6.31 15.49
N TYR A 258 -3.28 -5.81 15.94
CA TYR A 258 -3.85 -4.58 15.42
C TYR A 258 -2.94 -3.38 15.68
N ARG A 259 -2.47 -3.24 16.92
CA ARG A 259 -1.60 -2.14 17.31
C ARG A 259 -0.30 -2.15 16.50
N LEU A 260 0.35 -3.30 16.32
CA LEU A 260 1.57 -3.43 15.52
C LEU A 260 1.34 -3.01 14.07
N ALA A 261 0.19 -3.38 13.48
CA ALA A 261 -0.15 -2.99 12.12
C ALA A 261 -0.31 -1.47 11.99
N ILE A 262 -1.03 -0.83 12.93
CA ILE A 262 -1.19 0.63 12.95
C ILE A 262 0.14 1.34 13.22
N GLU A 263 0.95 0.84 14.15
CA GLU A 263 2.26 1.41 14.49
C GLU A 263 3.22 1.38 13.31
N LYS A 264 3.29 0.26 12.58
CA LYS A 264 4.10 0.15 11.36
C LYS A 264 3.66 1.14 10.28
N MET A 265 2.36 1.27 10.05
CA MET A 265 1.83 2.21 9.05
C MET A 265 2.07 3.67 9.46
N ALA A 266 1.89 3.99 10.74
CA ALA A 266 2.19 5.33 11.29
C ALA A 266 3.69 5.66 11.16
N GLY A 267 4.55 4.68 11.44
CA GLY A 267 6.00 4.80 11.25
C GLY A 267 6.36 5.03 9.79
N PHE A 268 5.83 4.20 8.88
CA PHE A 268 6.05 4.34 7.44
C PHE A 268 5.69 5.74 6.93
N LEU A 269 4.46 6.22 7.17
CA LEU A 269 4.06 7.58 6.75
C LEU A 269 4.88 8.66 7.45
N GLY A 270 5.24 8.45 8.72
CA GLY A 270 6.06 9.41 9.47
C GLY A 270 7.50 9.57 8.97
N PHE A 271 8.03 8.57 8.26
CA PHE A 271 9.36 8.62 7.63
C PHE A 271 9.33 8.96 6.15
N LEU A 272 8.15 8.92 5.51
CA LEU A 272 8.02 9.17 4.08
C LEU A 272 8.25 10.65 3.76
N ASP A 273 9.25 10.93 2.94
CA ASP A 273 9.48 12.26 2.38
C ASP A 273 8.49 12.54 1.24
N PRO A 274 7.63 13.58 1.34
CA PRO A 274 6.73 13.96 0.24
C PRO A 274 7.45 14.22 -1.09
N GLY A 275 8.72 14.66 -1.03
CA GLY A 275 9.55 14.95 -2.20
C GLY A 275 9.91 13.74 -3.06
N VAL A 276 9.74 12.51 -2.56
CA VAL A 276 10.02 11.27 -3.30
C VAL A 276 8.75 10.54 -3.76
N VAL A 277 7.56 11.08 -3.49
CA VAL A 277 6.28 10.47 -3.86
C VAL A 277 6.07 10.55 -5.36
N PHE A 278 6.19 11.74 -5.93
CA PHE A 278 5.98 11.98 -7.35
C PHE A 278 7.29 12.21 -8.08
N LEU A 279 7.38 11.65 -9.27
CA LEU A 279 8.57 11.67 -10.12
C LEU A 279 8.41 12.68 -11.26
N GLY A 280 9.51 13.32 -11.61
CA GLY A 280 9.61 14.19 -12.78
C GLY A 280 10.83 13.88 -13.63
N PHE A 281 10.67 13.98 -14.95
CA PHE A 281 11.75 13.79 -15.92
C PHE A 281 11.52 14.64 -17.16
N ALA A 282 12.59 15.21 -17.73
CA ALA A 282 12.54 16.08 -18.91
C ALA A 282 11.49 17.21 -18.84
N GLY A 283 11.25 17.76 -17.64
CA GLY A 283 10.26 18.82 -17.41
C GLY A 283 8.80 18.35 -17.37
N GLN A 284 8.57 17.03 -17.33
CA GLN A 284 7.25 16.40 -17.20
C GLN A 284 7.12 15.63 -15.87
N PRO A 285 6.01 15.76 -15.13
CA PRO A 285 4.95 16.75 -15.37
C PRO A 285 5.51 18.17 -15.20
N GLU A 286 4.79 19.17 -15.71
CA GLU A 286 5.19 20.58 -15.57
C GLU A 286 5.52 20.91 -14.10
N ALA A 287 6.56 21.71 -13.86
CA ALA A 287 7.07 21.96 -12.52
C ALA A 287 5.98 22.38 -11.51
N GLY A 288 5.07 23.27 -11.92
CA GLY A 288 3.97 23.71 -11.06
C GLY A 288 2.93 22.62 -10.77
N VAL A 289 2.76 21.64 -11.66
CA VAL A 289 1.92 20.46 -11.39
C VAL A 289 2.60 19.56 -10.37
N LEU A 290 3.89 19.25 -10.58
CA LEU A 290 4.68 18.43 -9.65
C LEU A 290 4.71 19.05 -8.25
N GLU A 291 4.98 20.36 -8.14
CA GLU A 291 4.98 21.09 -6.87
C GLU A 291 3.64 20.99 -6.14
N ARG A 292 2.51 21.13 -6.84
CA ARG A 292 1.17 20.98 -6.24
C ARG A 292 0.92 19.56 -5.76
N MET A 293 1.30 18.55 -6.55
CA MET A 293 1.13 17.15 -6.19
C MET A 293 1.98 16.81 -4.94
N THR A 294 3.23 17.25 -4.91
CA THR A 294 4.14 17.08 -3.77
C THR A 294 3.62 17.80 -2.52
N ALA A 295 3.13 19.04 -2.65
CA ALA A 295 2.54 19.78 -1.53
C ALA A 295 1.31 19.06 -0.97
N GLN A 296 0.39 18.62 -1.84
CA GLN A 296 -0.81 17.90 -1.42
C GLN A 296 -0.48 16.56 -0.77
N ALA A 297 0.52 15.84 -1.28
CA ALA A 297 1.05 14.64 -0.63
C ALA A 297 1.60 14.93 0.76
N GLY A 298 2.32 16.04 0.94
CA GLY A 298 2.81 16.46 2.25
C GLY A 298 1.68 16.71 3.25
N GLU A 299 0.64 17.41 2.84
CA GLU A 299 -0.55 17.63 3.67
C GLU A 299 -1.27 16.33 4.03
N ASN A 300 -1.50 15.45 3.05
CA ASN A 300 -2.15 14.17 3.28
C ASN A 300 -1.34 13.23 4.17
N ILE A 301 -0.01 13.15 3.97
CA ILE A 301 0.89 12.36 4.81
C ILE A 301 0.83 12.88 6.26
N ALA A 302 0.95 14.19 6.47
CA ALA A 302 0.89 14.78 7.80
C ALA A 302 -0.44 14.48 8.50
N LEU A 303 -1.56 14.68 7.80
CA LEU A 303 -2.90 14.35 8.30
C LEU A 303 -3.04 12.86 8.62
N GLY A 304 -2.54 11.99 7.73
CA GLY A 304 -2.53 10.54 7.90
C GLY A 304 -1.76 10.10 9.13
N VAL A 305 -0.61 10.73 9.40
CA VAL A 305 0.20 10.48 10.60
C VAL A 305 -0.58 10.85 11.86
N HIS A 306 -1.23 12.02 11.91
CA HIS A 306 -2.04 12.43 13.06
C HIS A 306 -3.22 11.47 13.29
N TYR A 307 -3.93 11.12 12.22
CA TYR A 307 -5.04 10.16 12.26
C TYR A 307 -4.60 8.78 12.78
N LEU A 308 -3.50 8.23 12.24
CA LEU A 308 -2.94 6.95 12.66
C LEU A 308 -2.43 6.98 14.09
N ARG A 309 -1.81 8.08 14.54
CA ARG A 309 -1.36 8.25 15.94
C ARG A 309 -2.53 8.28 16.91
N ALA A 310 -3.61 8.98 16.59
CA ALA A 310 -4.82 8.96 17.41
C ALA A 310 -5.40 7.53 17.54
N LYS A 311 -5.46 6.79 16.43
CA LYS A 311 -5.87 5.37 16.46
C LYS A 311 -4.88 4.47 17.20
N LEU A 312 -3.58 4.73 17.07
CA LEU A 312 -2.54 4.00 17.77
C LEU A 312 -2.64 4.20 19.29
N LEU A 313 -2.92 5.43 19.74
CA LEU A 313 -3.12 5.69 21.17
C LEU A 313 -4.34 4.90 21.70
N ALA A 314 -5.46 4.91 20.97
CA ALA A 314 -6.61 4.10 21.34
C ALA A 314 -6.26 2.61 21.43
N ALA A 315 -5.51 2.08 20.45
CA ALA A 315 -5.03 0.70 20.48
C ALA A 315 -4.10 0.42 21.67
N ARG A 316 -3.20 1.35 22.01
CA ARG A 316 -2.31 1.26 23.17
C ARG A 316 -3.06 1.26 24.50
N VAL A 317 -4.11 2.08 24.64
CA VAL A 317 -4.99 2.06 25.82
C VAL A 317 -5.65 0.68 25.97
N VAL A 318 -6.23 0.14 24.89
CA VAL A 318 -6.84 -1.20 24.92
C VAL A 318 -5.78 -2.29 25.20
N GLU A 319 -4.58 -2.18 24.64
CA GLU A 319 -3.47 -3.11 24.88
C GLU A 319 -3.05 -3.11 26.35
N ALA A 320 -2.88 -1.92 26.94
CA ALA A 320 -2.49 -1.78 28.33
C ALA A 320 -3.56 -2.36 29.28
N LEU A 321 -4.85 -2.12 28.98
CA LEU A 321 -5.97 -2.74 29.71
C LEU A 321 -5.94 -4.27 29.60
N ALA A 322 -5.64 -4.81 28.42
CA ALA A 322 -5.53 -6.26 28.21
C ALA A 322 -4.37 -6.86 29.01
N LEU A 323 -3.17 -6.29 28.86
CA LEU A 323 -1.97 -6.73 29.57
C LEU A 323 -2.18 -6.69 31.09
N HIS A 324 -2.72 -5.60 31.62
CA HIS A 324 -2.96 -5.44 33.06
C HIS A 324 -3.97 -6.46 33.62
N THR A 325 -5.00 -6.80 32.84
CA THR A 325 -6.09 -7.69 33.30
C THR A 325 -5.87 -9.17 32.97
N GLY A 326 -4.73 -9.49 32.36
CA GLY A 326 -4.17 -10.84 32.27
C GLY A 326 -3.78 -11.27 30.86
N GLY A 327 -3.08 -10.38 30.14
CA GLY A 327 -2.40 -10.68 28.88
C GLY A 327 -3.20 -10.35 27.62
N ASP A 328 -2.49 -10.40 26.48
CA ASP A 328 -3.05 -10.14 25.16
C ASP A 328 -4.21 -11.10 24.84
N ALA A 329 -5.15 -10.62 24.03
CA ALA A 329 -6.38 -11.33 23.68
C ALA A 329 -7.00 -10.77 22.39
N PRO A 330 -7.99 -11.45 21.79
CA PRO A 330 -8.71 -10.91 20.64
C PRO A 330 -9.28 -9.51 20.91
N ILE A 331 -9.11 -8.57 19.98
CA ILE A 331 -9.56 -7.18 20.18
C ILE A 331 -11.07 -7.09 20.45
N ALA A 332 -11.84 -8.00 19.84
CA ALA A 332 -13.29 -8.08 20.01
C ALA A 332 -13.71 -8.38 21.46
N LEU A 333 -12.83 -8.98 22.28
CA LEU A 333 -13.08 -9.19 23.71
C LEU A 333 -13.26 -7.86 24.45
N PHE A 334 -12.49 -6.84 24.07
CA PHE A 334 -12.51 -5.52 24.72
C PHE A 334 -13.43 -4.53 24.00
N MET A 335 -13.51 -4.59 22.67
CA MET A 335 -14.23 -3.61 21.86
C MET A 335 -15.60 -4.07 21.37
N GLY A 336 -15.88 -5.37 21.38
CA GLY A 336 -17.07 -5.98 20.82
C GLY A 336 -16.94 -6.34 19.34
N ASP A 337 -17.85 -7.20 18.86
CA ASP A 337 -17.82 -7.73 17.48
C ASP A 337 -18.09 -6.65 16.43
N LEU A 338 -17.38 -6.72 15.31
CA LEU A 338 -17.65 -5.85 14.16
C LEU A 338 -19.06 -6.11 13.60
N PRO A 339 -19.76 -5.06 13.12
CA PRO A 339 -21.08 -5.24 12.51
C PRO A 339 -21.04 -6.17 11.29
N GLU A 340 -21.81 -7.25 11.31
CA GLU A 340 -21.96 -8.18 10.18
C GLU A 340 -23.34 -8.03 9.51
N PRO A 341 -23.43 -7.99 8.16
CA PRO A 341 -24.71 -7.97 7.47
C PRO A 341 -25.59 -9.17 7.85
N GLY A 342 -26.86 -8.90 8.19
CA GLY A 342 -27.82 -9.94 8.55
C GLY A 342 -27.69 -10.48 9.99
N ARG A 343 -26.77 -9.95 10.80
CA ARG A 343 -26.71 -10.24 12.24
C ARG A 343 -27.21 -9.05 13.07
N PRO A 344 -27.88 -9.30 14.21
CA PRO A 344 -28.21 -8.25 15.16
C PRO A 344 -26.95 -7.52 15.63
N ALA A 345 -27.03 -6.20 15.80
CA ALA A 345 -25.95 -5.42 16.37
C ALA A 345 -25.68 -5.91 17.81
N THR A 346 -24.41 -6.22 18.09
CA THR A 346 -23.93 -6.48 19.44
C THR A 346 -23.54 -5.17 20.12
N LYS A 347 -23.55 -5.18 21.45
CA LYS A 347 -23.05 -4.05 22.24
C LYS A 347 -21.55 -3.94 22.09
N ARG A 348 -21.05 -2.72 21.89
CA ARG A 348 -19.64 -2.41 21.67
C ARG A 348 -19.15 -1.43 22.73
N LEU A 349 -17.84 -1.34 22.89
CA LEU A 349 -17.21 -0.46 23.90
C LEU A 349 -17.71 0.98 23.76
N GLU A 350 -17.78 1.48 22.52
CA GLU A 350 -18.20 2.84 22.21
C GLU A 350 -19.65 3.16 22.63
N ASP A 351 -20.52 2.16 22.78
CA ASP A 351 -21.90 2.36 23.25
C ASP A 351 -21.95 2.78 24.73
N TYR A 352 -20.86 2.55 25.47
CA TYR A 352 -20.73 2.83 26.90
C TYR A 352 -19.76 3.98 27.20
N LEU A 353 -19.15 4.58 26.17
CA LEU A 353 -18.34 5.79 26.36
C LEU A 353 -19.26 6.97 26.69
N PRO A 354 -18.83 7.89 27.58
CA PRO A 354 -19.61 9.07 27.87
C PRO A 354 -19.69 9.97 26.64
N THR A 355 -20.86 10.56 26.40
CA THR A 355 -20.99 11.61 25.39
C THR A 355 -20.14 12.81 25.82
N SER A 356 -19.10 13.12 25.04
CA SER A 356 -18.25 14.27 25.34
C SER A 356 -18.97 15.55 24.93
N SER A 357 -19.36 16.36 25.92
CA SER A 357 -19.76 17.76 25.72
C SER A 357 -18.57 18.72 25.85
N VAL A 358 -17.36 18.18 25.90
CA VAL A 358 -16.13 18.96 26.08
C VAL A 358 -15.69 19.51 24.73
N GLU A 359 -15.33 20.80 24.73
CA GLU A 359 -14.67 21.42 23.59
C GLU A 359 -13.37 20.68 23.23
N PRO A 360 -13.04 20.52 21.94
CA PRO A 360 -11.78 19.90 21.54
C PRO A 360 -10.58 20.61 22.18
N ALA A 361 -9.55 19.82 22.52
CA ALA A 361 -8.29 20.35 23.02
C ALA A 361 -7.72 21.40 22.06
N PRO A 362 -7.03 22.46 22.55
CA PRO A 362 -6.54 23.53 21.69
C PRO A 362 -5.59 23.07 20.58
N SER A 363 -4.85 21.99 20.81
CA SER A 363 -3.93 21.37 19.84
C SER A 363 -4.59 20.29 18.97
N ALA A 364 -5.92 20.16 18.98
CA ALA A 364 -6.61 19.19 18.13
C ALA A 364 -6.81 19.73 16.72
N ASP A 365 -6.34 19.00 15.72
CA ASP A 365 -6.74 19.19 14.33
C ASP A 365 -8.21 18.76 14.15
N LEU A 366 -9.06 19.73 13.84
CA LEU A 366 -10.50 19.50 13.66
C LEU A 366 -10.82 18.60 12.46
N THR A 367 -9.94 18.55 11.46
CA THR A 367 -10.06 17.65 10.30
C THR A 367 -9.84 16.22 10.76
N VAL A 368 -8.77 15.96 11.54
CA VAL A 368 -8.49 14.65 12.12
C VAL A 368 -9.64 14.21 13.03
N LEU A 369 -10.10 15.09 13.91
CA LEU A 369 -11.21 14.79 14.81
C LEU A 369 -12.48 14.44 14.03
N SER A 370 -12.83 15.23 13.00
CA SER A 370 -13.98 14.94 12.14
C SER A 370 -13.82 13.57 11.47
N LEU A 371 -12.65 13.24 10.93
CA LEU A 371 -12.39 11.94 10.29
C LEU A 371 -12.52 10.76 11.26
N LEU A 372 -12.13 10.94 12.53
CA LEU A 372 -12.32 9.92 13.57
C LEU A 372 -13.81 9.73 13.92
N GLU A 373 -14.59 10.82 13.92
CA GLU A 373 -16.01 10.81 14.29
C GLU A 373 -16.92 10.33 13.15
N THR A 374 -16.77 10.89 11.95
CA THR A 374 -17.60 10.59 10.77
C THR A 374 -17.11 9.38 9.99
N GLY A 375 -15.81 9.08 10.13
CA GLY A 375 -15.15 7.95 9.51
C GLY A 375 -14.72 8.18 8.07
N ARG A 376 -13.98 7.21 7.55
CA ARG A 376 -13.60 7.13 6.13
C ARG A 376 -14.80 6.81 5.23
N THR A 377 -14.63 6.94 3.92
CA THR A 377 -15.68 6.68 2.94
C THR A 377 -15.94 5.18 2.80
N LEU A 378 -14.89 4.36 2.73
CA LEU A 378 -14.99 2.91 2.61
C LEU A 378 -14.98 2.18 3.97
N ARG A 379 -15.61 1.02 3.99
CA ARG A 379 -15.54 0.07 5.11
C ARG A 379 -14.40 -0.90 4.89
N SER A 380 -13.71 -1.27 5.96
CA SER A 380 -12.77 -2.39 5.97
C SER A 380 -13.38 -3.60 6.67
N GLY A 381 -12.94 -4.81 6.30
CA GLY A 381 -13.43 -6.05 6.92
C GLY A 381 -12.89 -6.31 8.33
N PHE A 382 -11.87 -5.56 8.75
CA PHE A 382 -11.16 -5.76 10.02
C PHE A 382 -11.31 -4.59 11.00
N ASP A 383 -11.95 -3.47 10.62
CA ASP A 383 -12.02 -2.27 11.46
C ASP A 383 -13.30 -1.48 11.15
N LEU A 384 -13.71 -0.60 12.08
CA LEU A 384 -14.79 0.34 11.80
C LEU A 384 -14.30 1.47 10.89
N LYS A 385 -15.21 1.99 10.07
CA LYS A 385 -14.91 3.20 9.27
C LYS A 385 -14.75 4.43 10.15
N THR A 386 -15.53 4.50 11.25
CA THR A 386 -15.39 5.49 12.33
C THR A 386 -14.42 4.96 13.38
N SER A 387 -13.95 5.83 14.27
CA SER A 387 -13.06 5.44 15.37
C SER A 387 -13.47 6.13 16.67
N PRO A 388 -14.63 5.76 17.26
CA PRO A 388 -15.22 6.51 18.37
C PRO A 388 -14.33 6.60 19.60
N LEU A 389 -13.62 5.52 19.95
CA LEU A 389 -12.66 5.53 21.06
C LEU A 389 -11.49 6.48 20.79
N ALA A 390 -10.95 6.47 19.57
CA ALA A 390 -9.88 7.39 19.18
C ALA A 390 -10.37 8.84 19.16
N ALA A 391 -11.58 9.10 18.65
CA ALA A 391 -12.20 10.42 18.70
C ALA A 391 -12.39 10.92 20.14
N PHE A 392 -12.87 10.06 21.04
CA PHE A 392 -13.07 10.39 22.46
C PHE A 392 -11.78 10.80 23.16
N LEU A 393 -10.68 10.06 22.92
CA LEU A 393 -9.36 10.36 23.48
C LEU A 393 -8.75 11.61 22.82
N TYR A 394 -8.77 11.67 21.48
CA TYR A 394 -8.18 12.76 20.71
C TYR A 394 -8.82 14.11 21.00
N ARG A 395 -10.16 14.15 21.15
CA ARG A 395 -10.89 15.36 21.52
C ARG A 395 -10.38 15.98 22.82
N GLN A 396 -9.94 15.18 23.78
CA GLN A 396 -9.48 15.68 25.09
C GLN A 396 -7.98 15.94 25.15
N LEU A 397 -7.18 15.25 24.33
CA LEU A 397 -5.73 15.30 24.38
C LEU A 397 -5.12 16.21 23.29
N GLY A 398 -5.74 16.30 22.12
CA GLY A 398 -5.18 16.96 20.93
C GLY A 398 -3.91 16.27 20.41
N ASP A 399 -3.28 16.85 19.39
CA ASP A 399 -2.09 16.27 18.76
C ASP A 399 -0.91 16.17 19.73
N GLU A 400 -0.69 17.23 20.54
CA GLU A 400 0.41 17.27 21.51
C GLU A 400 0.26 16.21 22.60
N GLY A 401 -0.94 16.05 23.15
CA GLY A 401 -1.22 15.05 24.18
C GLY A 401 -1.08 13.63 23.63
N VAL A 402 -1.61 13.36 22.44
CA VAL A 402 -1.43 12.06 21.78
C VAL A 402 0.05 11.75 21.57
N GLN A 403 0.81 12.69 21.02
CA GLN A 403 2.23 12.49 20.77
C GLN A 403 3.00 12.22 22.08
N ALA A 404 2.76 13.01 23.13
CA ALA A 404 3.44 12.86 24.41
C ALA A 404 3.21 11.47 25.03
N HIS A 405 1.97 10.97 25.00
CA HIS A 405 1.64 9.65 25.56
C HIS A 405 2.14 8.48 24.69
N LEU A 406 2.21 8.65 23.37
CA LEU A 406 2.80 7.63 22.49
C LEU A 406 4.31 7.50 22.68
N GLU A 407 5.03 8.59 22.95
CA GLU A 407 6.46 8.54 23.24
C GLU A 407 6.75 7.73 24.52
N THR A 408 5.95 7.90 25.56
CA THR A 408 6.08 7.09 26.79
C THR A 408 5.60 5.64 26.61
N ALA A 409 4.74 5.37 25.63
CA ALA A 409 4.23 4.03 25.34
C ALA A 409 5.23 3.13 24.58
N LYS A 410 6.33 3.68 24.05
CA LYS A 410 7.28 2.91 23.22
C LYS A 410 7.93 1.74 23.96
N SER A 411 8.25 1.91 25.24
CA SER A 411 8.81 0.84 26.06
C SER A 411 7.75 0.02 26.80
N MET A 412 6.61 0.63 27.17
CA MET A 412 5.50 0.08 27.98
C MET A 412 5.82 -1.24 28.72
N ASP A 413 6.86 -1.20 29.56
CA ASP A 413 7.28 -2.38 30.35
C ASP A 413 6.29 -2.68 31.47
N ASP A 414 5.61 -1.63 31.97
CA ASP A 414 4.52 -1.71 32.94
C ASP A 414 3.28 -1.01 32.40
N ALA A 415 2.32 -1.82 31.95
CA ALA A 415 1.04 -1.36 31.41
C ALA A 415 0.23 -0.53 32.42
N LYS A 416 0.31 -0.84 33.72
CA LYS A 416 -0.42 -0.09 34.75
C LYS A 416 0.21 1.28 34.94
N ALA A 417 1.53 1.34 35.09
CA ALA A 417 2.25 2.60 35.27
C ALA A 417 2.02 3.54 34.07
N TRP A 418 1.97 2.99 32.85
CA TRP A 418 1.63 3.80 31.67
C TRP A 418 0.18 4.29 31.71
N LEU A 419 -0.80 3.44 32.04
CA LEU A 419 -2.21 3.87 32.21
C LEU A 419 -2.34 4.99 33.27
N ASP A 420 -1.64 4.87 34.40
CA ASP A 420 -1.64 5.89 35.46
C ASP A 420 -1.03 7.23 35.00
N SER A 421 -0.30 7.25 33.88
CA SER A 421 0.24 8.48 33.28
C SER A 421 -0.78 9.25 32.42
N LEU A 422 -1.86 8.60 31.99
CA LEU A 422 -2.96 9.27 31.29
C LEU A 422 -3.92 9.93 32.29
N PRO A 423 -4.74 10.91 31.86
CA PRO A 423 -5.79 11.47 32.70
C PRO A 423 -6.70 10.38 33.29
N GLU A 424 -6.83 10.35 34.61
CA GLU A 424 -7.60 9.34 35.36
C GLU A 424 -9.04 9.19 34.84
N ALA A 425 -9.69 10.33 34.55
CA ALA A 425 -11.05 10.35 34.01
C ALA A 425 -11.17 9.64 32.64
N LEU A 426 -10.14 9.74 31.78
CA LEU A 426 -10.10 9.05 30.49
C LEU A 426 -9.96 7.55 30.67
N VAL A 427 -8.97 7.13 31.47
CA VAL A 427 -8.70 5.71 31.72
C VAL A 427 -9.92 5.06 32.37
N GLY A 428 -10.49 5.69 33.39
CA GLY A 428 -11.67 5.17 34.07
C GLY A 428 -12.90 5.08 33.16
N ALA A 429 -13.12 6.05 32.28
CA ALA A 429 -14.21 5.98 31.29
C ALA A 429 -14.03 4.81 30.32
N VAL A 430 -12.83 4.64 29.76
CA VAL A 430 -12.54 3.55 28.81
C VAL A 430 -12.58 2.19 29.51
N ALA A 431 -12.01 2.08 30.72
CA ALA A 431 -12.02 0.85 31.49
C ALA A 431 -13.45 0.42 31.88
N LYS A 432 -14.31 1.34 32.32
CA LYS A 432 -15.74 1.08 32.57
C LYS A 432 -16.45 0.61 31.30
N ALA A 433 -16.23 1.29 30.17
CA ALA A 433 -16.83 0.91 28.90
C ALA A 433 -16.36 -0.48 28.43
N SER A 434 -15.06 -0.78 28.52
CA SER A 434 -14.51 -2.11 28.24
C SER A 434 -15.08 -3.18 29.18
N ALA A 435 -15.32 -2.85 30.46
CA ALA A 435 -15.82 -3.79 31.47
C ALA A 435 -17.24 -4.31 31.19
N GLU A 436 -18.04 -3.55 30.42
CA GLU A 436 -19.38 -3.96 29.98
C GLU A 436 -19.34 -4.96 28.81
N VAL A 437 -18.21 -5.07 28.11
CA VAL A 437 -18.00 -6.00 26.98
C VAL A 437 -17.12 -7.17 27.41
N ALA A 438 -15.99 -6.91 28.05
CA ALA A 438 -14.99 -7.88 28.47
C ALA A 438 -15.35 -8.55 29.81
N VAL A 439 -16.43 -9.32 29.84
CA VAL A 439 -16.98 -9.94 31.07
C VAL A 439 -15.93 -10.73 31.87
N SER A 440 -15.03 -11.45 31.18
CA SER A 440 -13.95 -12.22 31.82
C SER A 440 -12.84 -11.36 32.45
N ARG A 441 -12.71 -10.09 32.04
CA ARG A 441 -11.71 -9.13 32.54
C ARG A 441 -12.32 -8.06 33.45
N ARG A 442 -13.65 -8.07 33.62
CA ARG A 442 -14.45 -7.03 34.28
C ARG A 442 -13.91 -6.57 35.64
N ALA A 443 -13.56 -7.51 36.53
CA ALA A 443 -13.08 -7.17 37.87
C ALA A 443 -11.77 -6.37 37.84
N GLY A 444 -10.83 -6.74 36.96
CA GLY A 444 -9.57 -6.02 36.79
C GLY A 444 -9.76 -4.65 36.12
N LEU A 445 -10.66 -4.56 35.14
CA LEU A 445 -10.99 -3.29 34.48
C LEU A 445 -11.67 -2.30 35.45
N LEU A 446 -12.62 -2.77 36.26
CA LEU A 446 -13.28 -1.92 37.27
C LEU A 446 -12.37 -1.51 38.43
N ALA A 447 -11.23 -2.16 38.62
CA ALA A 447 -10.24 -1.72 39.60
C ALA A 447 -9.41 -0.51 39.12
N LEU A 448 -9.45 -0.19 37.82
CA LEU A 448 -8.78 0.96 37.20
C LEU A 448 -9.71 2.19 37.06
N ALA A 449 -10.94 2.09 37.57
CA ALA A 449 -12.10 2.85 37.10
C ALA A 449 -12.67 3.84 38.12
#